data_AF-A0A6J4Q0K4-F1
#
_entry.id   AF-A0A6J4Q0K4-F1
#
_cell.length_a   1.000
_cell.length_b   1.000
_cell.length_c   1.000
_cell.angle_alpha   90.00
_cell.angle_beta   90.00
_cell.angle_gamma   90.00
#
_symmetry.space_group_name_H-M   'P 1'
#
loop_
_entity.id
_entity.type
_entity.pdbx_description
1 polymer ?
#
loop_
_entity_poly.entity_id
_entity_poly.type
_entity_poly.pdbx_seq_one_letter_code
_entity_poly.pdbx_strand_id
1 'polypeptide(L)'
;MVIAIVAFITQRIGGVSAVNAFFYPGTIGVLSLLVAYIVTNIGALRFLFLSRRVRAGEAIIPVIALAILVYVIYANVHPVPDFPFNVFPYVVAAWLILGLGIVLFVPGLARRIGANLAEREGLAVEEGPGS
;
A
#
# COMPACT_ATOMS: atom_id res chain seq x y z
N MET A 1 -7.76 -16.65 -8.78
CA MET A 1 -7.24 -17.23 -10.03
C MET A 1 -8.01 -16.81 -11.28
N VAL A 2 -9.34 -16.95 -11.32
CA VAL A 2 -10.15 -16.63 -12.52
C VAL A 2 -9.96 -15.20 -13.03
N ILE A 3 -9.99 -14.20 -12.13
CA ILE A 3 -9.79 -12.78 -12.49
C ILE A 3 -8.43 -12.54 -13.14
N ALA A 4 -7.36 -13.15 -12.61
CA ALA A 4 -6.02 -13.03 -13.17
C ALA A 4 -5.93 -13.66 -14.57
N ILE A 5 -6.52 -14.85 -14.75
CA ILE A 5 -6.54 -15.54 -16.05
C ILE A 5 -7.29 -14.71 -17.10
N VAL A 6 -8.46 -14.15 -16.73
CA VAL A 6 -9.25 -13.28 -17.63
C VAL A 6 -8.46 -12.02 -18.00
N ALA A 7 -7.76 -11.39 -17.05
CA ALA A 7 -6.92 -10.23 -17.33
C ALA A 7 -5.77 -10.57 -18.30
N PHE A 8 -5.07 -11.70 -18.09
CA PHE A 8 -4.00 -12.16 -18.97
C PHE A 8 -4.49 -12.50 -20.38
N ILE A 9 -5.63 -13.18 -20.51
CA ILE A 9 -6.23 -13.52 -21.81
C ILE A 9 -6.64 -12.25 -22.55
N THR A 10 -7.25 -11.28 -21.87
CA THR A 10 -7.66 -10.00 -22.47
C THR A 10 -6.46 -9.23 -23.01
N GLN A 11 -5.34 -9.20 -22.27
CA GLN A 11 -4.11 -8.57 -22.73
C GLN A 11 -3.48 -9.31 -23.91
N ARG A 12 -3.53 -10.64 -23.92
CA ARG A 12 -3.02 -11.45 -25.03
C ARG A 12 -3.82 -11.24 -26.31
N ILE A 13 -5.14 -11.11 -26.21
CA ILE A 13 -6.03 -10.81 -27.34
C ILE A 13 -5.79 -9.38 -27.87
N GLY A 14 -5.45 -8.44 -26.99
CA GLY A 14 -5.09 -7.06 -27.35
C GLY A 14 -3.72 -6.87 -28.01
N GLY A 15 -3.00 -7.94 -28.37
CA GLY A 15 -1.69 -7.87 -29.01
C GLY A 15 -0.54 -7.46 -28.08
N VAL A 16 -0.76 -7.45 -26.76
CA VAL A 16 0.26 -7.08 -25.77
C VAL A 16 1.30 -8.19 -25.69
N SER A 17 2.59 -7.82 -25.70
CA SER A 17 3.68 -8.78 -25.52
C SER A 17 3.57 -9.50 -24.17
N ALA A 18 4.04 -10.75 -24.08
CA ALA A 18 4.01 -11.49 -22.82
C ALA A 18 4.75 -10.75 -21.69
N VAL A 19 5.80 -10.01 -22.05
CA VAL A 19 6.53 -9.10 -21.17
C VAL A 19 5.60 -8.04 -20.60
N ASN A 20 4.93 -7.26 -21.45
CA ASN A 20 4.06 -6.17 -21.01
C ASN A 20 2.84 -6.67 -20.22
N ALA A 21 2.33 -7.87 -20.55
CA ALA A 21 1.23 -8.48 -19.79
C ALA A 21 1.61 -8.77 -18.32
N PHE A 22 2.88 -9.06 -18.06
CA PHE A 22 3.41 -9.19 -16.70
C PHE A 22 3.69 -7.83 -16.06
N PHE A 23 4.34 -6.92 -16.82
CA PHE A 23 4.76 -5.63 -16.29
C PHE A 23 3.60 -4.68 -15.96
N TYR A 24 2.50 -4.70 -16.69
CA TYR A 24 1.36 -3.81 -16.42
C TYR A 24 0.76 -3.98 -15.03
N PRO A 25 0.25 -5.17 -14.63
CA PRO A 25 -0.23 -5.39 -13.28
C PRO A 25 0.92 -5.31 -12.25
N GLY A 26 2.14 -5.68 -12.63
CA GLY A 26 3.33 -5.58 -11.78
C GLY A 26 3.59 -4.15 -11.33
N THR A 27 3.65 -3.18 -12.26
CA THR A 27 3.88 -1.77 -11.96
C THR A 27 2.76 -1.19 -11.11
N ILE A 28 1.50 -1.48 -11.44
CA ILE A 28 0.35 -1.03 -10.64
C ILE A 28 0.42 -1.58 -9.21
N GLY A 29 0.75 -2.86 -9.06
CA GLY A 29 0.91 -3.52 -7.77
C GLY A 29 2.04 -2.92 -6.94
N VAL A 30 3.21 -2.70 -7.55
CA VAL A 30 4.37 -2.09 -6.88
C VAL A 30 4.07 -0.67 -6.42
N LEU A 31 3.50 0.18 -7.28
CA LEU A 31 3.13 1.54 -6.90
C LEU A 31 2.13 1.55 -5.73
N SER A 32 1.14 0.67 -5.75
CA SER A 32 0.16 0.53 -4.66
C SER A 32 0.83 0.08 -3.35
N LEU A 33 1.75 -0.89 -3.43
CA LEU A 33 2.48 -1.41 -2.27
C LEU A 33 3.41 -0.35 -1.67
N LEU A 34 4.10 0.44 -2.50
CA LEU A 34 4.97 1.52 -2.02
C LEU A 34 4.19 2.55 -1.20
N VAL A 35 2.99 2.94 -1.66
CA VAL A 35 2.13 3.84 -0.88
C VAL A 35 1.68 3.18 0.43
N ALA A 36 1.27 1.91 0.39
CA ALA A 36 0.90 1.18 1.60
C ALA A 36 2.07 1.14 2.61
N TYR A 37 3.29 0.88 2.16
CA TYR A 37 4.49 0.90 3.00
C TYR A 37 4.79 2.26 3.60
N ILE A 38 4.61 3.34 2.83
CA ILE A 38 4.74 4.71 3.34
C ILE A 38 3.72 4.96 4.46
N VAL A 39 2.46 4.66 4.22
CA VAL A 39 1.37 4.84 5.22
C VAL A 39 1.64 4.01 6.47
N THR A 40 2.05 2.76 6.32
CA THR A 40 2.42 1.88 7.44
C THR A 40 3.63 2.42 8.21
N ASN A 41 4.68 2.89 7.54
CA ASN A 41 5.84 3.50 8.20
C ASN A 41 5.44 4.74 9.00
N ILE A 42 4.60 5.61 8.42
CA ILE A 42 4.09 6.81 9.10
C ILE A 42 3.25 6.40 10.33
N GLY A 43 2.41 5.38 10.21
CA GLY A 43 1.63 4.82 11.32
C GLY A 43 2.51 4.30 12.45
N ALA A 44 3.56 3.54 12.11
CA ALA A 44 4.55 3.05 13.06
C ALA A 44 5.32 4.19 13.74
N LEU A 45 5.80 5.19 12.97
CA LEU A 45 6.42 6.40 13.53
C LEU A 45 5.48 7.06 14.54
N ARG A 46 4.23 7.33 14.13
CA ARG A 46 3.25 7.99 14.99
C ARG A 46 3.02 7.21 16.27
N PHE A 47 2.83 5.90 16.20
CA PHE A 47 2.65 5.03 17.37
C PHE A 47 3.87 5.07 18.30
N LEU A 48 5.06 5.01 17.72
CA LEU A 48 6.32 5.00 18.44
C LEU A 48 6.56 6.34 19.16
N PHE A 49 6.33 7.48 18.48
CA PHE A 49 6.38 8.81 19.07
C PHE A 49 5.32 9.02 20.16
N LEU A 50 4.09 8.56 19.93
CA LEU A 50 2.99 8.72 20.90
C LEU A 50 3.21 7.90 22.17
N SER A 51 3.82 6.72 22.05
CA SER A 51 4.13 5.84 23.18
C SER A 51 5.29 6.33 24.05
N ARG A 52 5.96 7.44 23.68
CA ARG A 52 7.16 8.01 24.36
C ARG A 52 8.30 7.00 24.63
N ARG A 53 8.29 5.84 23.98
CA ARG A 53 9.21 4.71 24.26
C ARG A 53 10.59 4.82 23.58
N VAL A 54 11.00 5.99 23.09
CA VAL A 54 12.04 6.05 22.04
C VAL A 54 13.26 6.88 22.46
N ARG A 55 14.44 6.26 22.35
CA ARG A 55 15.72 6.96 22.20
C ARG A 55 15.83 7.45 20.75
N ALA A 56 16.13 8.72 20.53
CA ALA A 56 16.13 9.38 19.21
C ALA A 56 16.84 8.63 18.06
N GLY A 57 17.77 7.71 18.35
CA GLY A 57 18.43 6.86 17.36
C GLY A 57 17.53 5.79 16.70
N GLU A 58 16.49 5.29 17.37
CA GLU A 58 15.59 4.28 16.80
C GLU A 58 14.66 4.84 15.72
N ALA A 59 14.39 6.15 15.75
CA ALA A 59 13.59 6.83 14.74
C ALA A 59 14.34 7.06 13.42
N ILE A 60 15.67 6.91 13.39
CA ILE A 60 16.48 7.12 12.18
C ILE A 60 16.17 6.05 11.14
N ILE A 61 16.06 4.80 11.56
CA ILE A 61 15.81 3.66 10.66
C ILE A 61 14.53 3.85 9.84
N PRO A 62 13.36 4.10 10.45
CA PRO A 62 12.13 4.23 9.69
C PRO A 62 12.05 5.55 8.90
N VAL A 63 12.76 6.61 9.33
CA VAL A 63 12.91 7.83 8.52
C VAL A 63 13.72 7.56 7.24
N ILE A 64 14.81 6.81 7.34
CA ILE A 64 15.60 6.40 6.15
C ILE A 64 14.74 5.50 5.24
N ALA A 65 13.99 4.56 5.81
CA ALA A 65 13.09 3.71 5.04
C ALA A 65 12.05 4.54 4.27
N LEU A 66 11.46 5.53 4.93
CA LEU A 66 10.51 6.46 4.30
C LEU A 66 11.16 7.24 3.14
N ALA A 67 12.38 7.75 3.33
CA ALA A 67 13.11 8.47 2.29
C ALA A 67 13.39 7.58 1.06
N ILE A 68 13.78 6.31 1.29
CA ILE A 68 14.00 5.33 0.21
C ILE A 68 12.69 5.06 -0.53
N LEU A 69 11.57 4.84 0.18
CA LEU A 69 10.27 4.57 -0.45
C LEU A 69 9.83 5.75 -1.34
N VAL A 70 9.99 6.98 -0.87
CA VAL A 70 9.69 8.18 -1.67
C VAL A 70 10.58 8.26 -2.91
N TYR A 71 11.87 7.96 -2.77
CA TYR A 71 12.79 7.90 -3.91
C TYR A 71 12.41 6.81 -4.91
N VAL A 72 11.99 5.63 -4.46
CA VAL A 72 11.57 4.54 -5.36
C VAL A 72 10.30 4.92 -6.12
N ILE A 73 9.33 5.60 -5.48
CA ILE A 73 8.16 6.15 -6.19
C ILE A 73 8.64 7.13 -7.25
N TYR A 74 9.51 8.08 -6.90
CA TYR A 74 10.06 9.05 -7.84
C TYR A 74 10.72 8.37 -9.05
N ALA A 75 11.58 7.37 -8.81
CA ALA A 75 12.25 6.63 -9.88
C ALA A 75 11.31 5.81 -10.76
N ASN A 76 10.12 5.43 -10.27
CA ASN A 76 9.10 4.74 -11.08
C ASN A 76 8.27 5.70 -11.94
N VAL A 77 8.18 6.97 -11.58
CA VAL A 77 7.39 7.98 -12.31
C VAL A 77 8.23 8.95 -13.12
N HIS A 78 9.54 9.04 -12.83
CA HIS A 78 10.47 9.96 -13.47
C HIS A 78 11.77 9.26 -13.89
N PRO A 79 12.23 9.42 -15.15
CA PRO A 79 11.61 10.20 -16.24
C PRO A 79 10.24 9.63 -16.62
N VAL A 80 9.34 10.49 -17.14
CA VAL A 80 7.96 10.08 -17.47
C VAL A 80 8.02 8.90 -18.42
N PRO A 81 7.50 7.71 -18.04
CA PRO A 81 7.57 6.53 -18.87
C PRO A 81 6.77 6.69 -20.17
N ASP A 82 7.07 5.88 -21.18
CA ASP A 82 6.25 5.82 -22.39
C ASP A 82 4.84 5.29 -22.09
N PHE A 83 3.89 5.66 -22.95
CA PHE A 83 2.53 5.13 -22.88
C PHE A 83 2.54 3.60 -23.04
N PRO A 84 1.83 2.83 -22.19
CA PRO A 84 0.82 3.25 -21.21
C PRO A 84 1.30 3.41 -19.76
N PHE A 85 2.60 3.22 -19.48
CA PHE A 85 3.12 3.22 -18.11
C PHE A 85 3.00 4.59 -17.43
N ASN A 86 2.99 5.69 -18.18
CA ASN A 86 2.71 7.03 -17.68
C ASN A 86 1.31 7.18 -17.04
N VAL A 87 0.33 6.35 -17.41
CA VAL A 87 -1.05 6.45 -16.89
C VAL A 87 -1.18 5.72 -15.54
N PHE A 88 -0.38 4.70 -15.28
CA PHE A 88 -0.51 3.84 -14.11
C PHE A 88 -0.42 4.57 -12.76
N PRO A 89 0.48 5.55 -12.55
CA PRO A 89 0.50 6.33 -11.32
C PRO A 89 -0.83 7.03 -11.03
N TYR A 90 -1.52 7.53 -12.06
CA TYR A 90 -2.80 8.20 -11.92
C TYR A 90 -3.94 7.21 -11.61
N VAL A 91 -3.92 6.02 -12.20
CA VAL A 91 -4.88 4.94 -11.89
C VAL A 91 -4.74 4.52 -10.43
N VAL A 92 -3.50 4.31 -9.97
CA VAL A 92 -3.22 3.98 -8.56
C VAL A 92 -3.65 5.12 -7.64
N ALA A 93 -3.34 6.38 -7.98
CA ALA A 93 -3.77 7.54 -7.20
C ALA A 93 -5.31 7.62 -7.07
N ALA A 94 -6.05 7.45 -8.18
CA ALA A 94 -7.50 7.44 -8.18
C ALA A 94 -8.07 6.32 -7.29
N TRP A 95 -7.49 5.12 -7.35
CA TRP A 95 -7.88 3.99 -6.52
C TRP A 95 -7.64 4.24 -5.03
N LEU A 96 -6.49 4.81 -4.69
CA LEU A 96 -6.15 5.14 -3.30
C LEU A 96 -7.04 6.26 -2.74
N ILE A 97 -7.37 7.27 -3.55
CA ILE A 97 -8.33 8.33 -3.18
C ILE A 97 -9.71 7.73 -2.93
N LEU A 98 -10.17 6.79 -3.76
CA LEU A 98 -11.43 6.09 -3.55
C LEU A 98 -11.42 5.33 -2.22
N GLY A 99 -10.37 4.56 -1.94
CA GLY A 99 -10.20 3.84 -0.68
C GLY A 99 -10.19 4.78 0.53
N LEU A 100 -9.44 5.88 0.44
CA LEU A 100 -9.40 6.93 1.46
C LEU A 100 -10.79 7.54 1.69
N GLY A 101 -11.52 7.84 0.62
CA GLY A 101 -12.89 8.33 0.68
C GLY A 101 -13.79 7.36 1.44
N ILE A 102 -13.73 6.06 1.13
CA ILE A 102 -14.52 5.04 1.85
C ILE A 102 -14.17 5.03 3.35
N VAL A 103 -12.89 5.12 3.72
CA VAL A 103 -12.47 5.14 5.12
C VAL A 103 -13.00 6.38 5.86
N LEU A 104 -12.97 7.54 5.21
CA LEU A 104 -13.40 8.81 5.82
C LEU A 104 -14.93 8.94 5.90
N PHE A 105 -15.65 8.53 4.85
CA PHE A 105 -17.11 8.68 4.77
C PHE A 105 -17.89 7.49 5.33
N VAL A 106 -17.25 6.32 5.52
CA VAL A 106 -17.88 5.11 6.06
C VAL A 106 -17.08 4.58 7.27
N PRO A 107 -16.99 5.36 8.37
CA PRO A 107 -16.15 5.01 9.52
C PRO A 107 -16.60 3.72 10.21
N GLY A 108 -17.89 3.36 10.12
CA GLY A 108 -18.41 2.10 10.64
C GLY A 108 -17.81 0.88 9.96
N LEU A 109 -17.60 0.94 8.64
CA LEU A 109 -16.94 -0.15 7.89
C LEU A 109 -15.46 -0.22 8.25
N ALA A 110 -14.77 0.92 8.28
CA ALA A 110 -13.35 0.99 8.64
C ALA A 110 -13.09 0.41 10.05
N ARG A 111 -13.93 0.78 11.04
CA ARG A 111 -13.84 0.23 12.41
C ARG A 111 -14.08 -1.27 12.46
N ARG A 112 -15.08 -1.78 11.71
CA ARG A 112 -15.36 -3.22 11.64
C ARG A 112 -14.19 -3.98 11.03
N ILE A 113 -13.63 -3.50 9.92
CA ILE A 113 -12.47 -4.14 9.28
C ILE A 113 -11.29 -4.14 10.25
N GLY A 114 -11.01 -3.01 10.91
CA GLY A 114 -9.95 -2.92 11.91
C GLY A 114 -10.14 -3.87 13.09
N ALA A 115 -11.35 -3.96 13.64
CA ALA A 115 -11.65 -4.88 14.75
C ALA A 115 -11.47 -6.35 14.35
N ASN A 116 -11.96 -6.75 13.17
CA ASN A 116 -11.78 -8.11 12.67
C ASN A 116 -10.30 -8.46 12.41
N LEU A 117 -9.48 -7.50 11.98
CA LEU A 117 -8.05 -7.70 11.81
C LEU A 117 -7.35 -7.88 13.16
N ALA A 118 -7.64 -7.01 14.13
CA ALA A 118 -7.06 -7.09 15.47
C ALA A 118 -7.42 -8.41 16.19
N GLU A 119 -8.64 -8.91 16.01
CA GLU A 119 -9.08 -10.21 16.52
C GLU A 119 -8.29 -11.36 15.86
N ARG A 120 -8.14 -11.34 14.52
CA ARG A 120 -7.40 -12.37 13.78
C ARG A 120 -5.90 -12.37 14.07
N GLU A 121 -5.33 -11.21 14.34
CA GLU A 121 -3.92 -11.06 14.71
C GLU A 121 -3.68 -11.28 16.22
N GLY A 122 -4.72 -11.60 17.00
CA GLY A 122 -4.60 -11.93 18.42
C GLY A 122 -4.38 -10.72 19.34
N LEU A 123 -4.42 -9.50 18.79
CA LEU A 123 -4.19 -8.25 19.53
C LEU A 123 -5.33 -7.91 20.51
N ALA A 124 -6.50 -8.53 20.35
CA ALA A 124 -7.67 -8.31 21.22
C ALA A 124 -7.70 -9.22 22.47
N VAL A 125 -6.83 -10.23 22.56
CA VAL A 125 -6.91 -11.29 23.59
C VAL A 125 -6.05 -10.99 24.84
N GLU A 126 -5.14 -10.01 24.80
CA GLU A 126 -4.23 -9.72 25.91
C GLU A 126 -4.84 -8.96 27.11
N GLU A 127 -6.11 -8.53 27.04
CA GLU A 127 -6.82 -7.91 28.18
C GLU A 127 -7.70 -8.91 28.97
N GLY A 128 -7.14 -10.07 29.32
CA GLY A 128 -7.72 -10.96 30.34
C GLY A 128 -7.27 -10.56 31.75
N PRO A 129 -8.17 -10.36 32.73
CA PRO A 129 -7.79 -9.93 34.08
C PRO A 129 -7.15 -11.07 34.86
N GLY A 130 -5.90 -10.86 35.30
CA GLY A 130 -5.31 -11.42 36.51
C GLY A 130 -5.18 -12.94 36.66
N SER A 131 -3.94 -13.39 36.76
CA SER A 131 -3.52 -14.35 37.80
C SER A 131 -2.12 -14.02 38.26
#